data_AF-A0A959PUP1-F1
#
_entry.id   AF-A0A959PUP1-F1
#
_cell.length_a   1.000
_cell.length_b   1.000
_cell.length_c   1.000
_cell.angle_alpha   90.00
_cell.angle_beta   90.00
_cell.angle_gamma   90.00
#
_symmetry.space_group_name_H-M   'P 1'
#
loop_
_entity.id
_entity.type
_entity.pdbx_description
1 polymer ?
#
loop_
_entity_poly.entity_id
_entity_poly.type
_entity_poly.pdbx_seq_one_letter_code
_entity_poly.pdbx_strand_id
1 'polypeptide(L)'
;TKEETIMMLADSIEAACKSLKDPSEKELMEFIDKIIQHKVTQGQLDDSAMTFKELEACSKVFKKIMRSVHHIRIEYPEEEKK
;
A
#
# COMPACT_ATOMS: atom_id res chain seq x y z
N THR A 1 4.89 -3.62 -19.28
CA THR A 1 3.52 -4.18 -19.14
C THR A 1 2.91 -3.71 -17.83
N LYS A 2 1.58 -3.79 -17.65
CA LYS A 2 0.95 -3.33 -16.40
C LYS A 2 1.33 -4.25 -15.23
N GLU A 3 1.47 -5.52 -15.52
CA GLU A 3 1.85 -6.59 -14.60
C GLU A 3 3.25 -6.35 -14.01
N GLU A 4 4.23 -5.93 -14.83
CA GLU A 4 5.56 -5.55 -14.34
C GLU A 4 5.51 -4.37 -13.38
N THR A 5 4.65 -3.38 -13.64
CA THR A 5 4.47 -2.25 -12.73
C THR A 5 3.85 -2.70 -11.40
N ILE A 6 2.81 -3.54 -11.45
CA ILE A 6 2.18 -4.10 -10.25
C ILE A 6 3.20 -4.92 -9.44
N MET A 7 4.00 -5.76 -10.12
CA MET A 7 5.05 -6.57 -9.49
C MET A 7 6.10 -5.70 -8.79
N MET A 8 6.59 -4.65 -9.47
CA MET A 8 7.53 -3.69 -8.88
C MET A 8 6.95 -2.99 -7.65
N LEU A 9 5.69 -2.55 -7.72
CA LEU A 9 5.02 -1.89 -6.59
C LEU A 9 4.88 -2.86 -5.41
N ALA A 10 4.47 -4.09 -5.67
CA ALA A 10 4.32 -5.12 -4.63
C ALA A 10 5.64 -5.37 -3.89
N ASP A 11 6.74 -5.57 -4.63
CA ASP A 11 8.07 -5.80 -4.07
C ASP A 11 8.53 -4.60 -3.21
N SER A 12 8.42 -3.39 -3.75
CA SER A 12 8.82 -2.18 -3.02
C SER A 12 7.99 -1.95 -1.76
N ILE A 13 6.68 -2.20 -1.83
CA ILE A 13 5.78 -2.06 -0.67
C ILE A 13 6.12 -3.10 0.39
N GLU A 14 6.28 -4.37 0.02
CA GLU A 14 6.58 -5.45 0.98
C GLU A 14 7.93 -5.23 1.66
N ALA A 15 8.98 -4.92 0.88
CA ALA A 15 10.31 -4.65 1.43
C ALA A 15 10.29 -3.48 2.42
N ALA A 16 9.54 -2.42 2.09
CA ALA A 16 9.42 -1.25 2.94
C ALA A 16 8.58 -1.54 4.20
N CYS A 17 7.44 -2.23 4.08
CA CYS A 17 6.59 -2.59 5.22
C CYS A 17 7.29 -3.54 6.19
N LYS A 18 8.11 -4.48 5.68
CA LYS A 18 8.94 -5.38 6.49
C LYS A 18 9.96 -4.66 7.37
N SER A 19 10.37 -3.44 6.99
CA SER A 19 11.31 -2.63 7.78
C SER A 19 10.66 -1.91 8.96
N LEU A 20 9.32 -1.80 8.97
CA LEU A 20 8.58 -1.15 10.05
C LEU A 20 8.49 -2.08 11.27
N LYS A 21 8.78 -1.55 12.45
CA LYS A 21 8.59 -2.25 13.72
C LYS A 21 7.24 -1.87 14.31
N ASP A 22 6.31 -2.82 14.28
CA ASP A 22 4.97 -2.68 14.86
C ASP A 22 4.22 -1.40 14.43
N PRO A 23 4.03 -1.17 13.11
CA PRO A 23 3.37 0.04 12.62
C PRO A 23 1.88 0.04 12.94
N SER A 24 1.33 1.21 13.27
CA SER A 24 -0.13 1.39 13.30
C SER A 24 -0.75 1.26 11.91
N GLU A 25 -2.07 1.00 11.83
CA GLU A 25 -2.78 0.92 10.53
C GLU A 25 -2.60 2.18 9.70
N LYS A 26 -2.70 3.33 10.37
CA LYS A 26 -2.56 4.64 9.73
C LYS A 26 -1.16 4.83 9.16
N GLU A 27 -0.13 4.53 9.94
CA GLU A 27 1.26 4.63 9.48
C GLU A 27 1.50 3.71 8.29
N LEU A 28 1.02 2.46 8.33
CA LEU A 28 1.14 1.52 7.23
C LEU A 28 0.46 2.03 5.95
N MET A 29 -0.76 2.56 6.04
CA MET A 29 -1.48 3.09 4.88
C MET A 29 -0.79 4.32 4.28
N GLU A 30 -0.35 5.26 5.13
CA GLU A 30 0.39 6.43 4.69
C GLU A 30 1.73 6.04 4.05
N PHE A 31 2.38 5.01 4.57
CA PHE A 31 3.66 4.54 4.04
C PHE A 31 3.51 3.93 2.65
N ILE A 32 2.45 3.14 2.42
CA ILE A 32 2.13 2.61 1.09
C ILE A 32 1.91 3.75 0.09
N ASP A 33 1.15 4.78 0.46
CA ASP A 33 0.92 5.93 -0.43
C ASP A 33 2.22 6.69 -0.72
N LYS A 34 3.08 6.88 0.29
CA LYS A 34 4.39 7.52 0.12
C LYS A 34 5.27 6.76 -0.87
N ILE A 35 5.30 5.43 -0.85
CA ILE A 35 6.10 4.63 -1.77
C ILE A 35 5.60 4.79 -3.21
N ILE A 36 4.27 4.72 -3.40
CA ILE A 36 3.66 4.89 -4.72
C ILE A 36 3.95 6.29 -5.26
N GLN A 37 3.73 7.33 -4.44
CA GLN A 37 4.01 8.71 -4.81
C GLN A 37 5.50 8.94 -5.08
N HIS A 38 6.40 8.34 -4.30
CA HIS A 38 7.82 8.43 -4.56
C HIS A 38 8.17 7.87 -5.94
N LYS A 39 7.64 6.70 -6.32
CA LYS A 39 7.89 6.14 -7.66
C LYS A 39 7.35 7.00 -8.79
N VAL A 40 6.15 7.58 -8.62
CA VAL A 40 5.56 8.53 -9.57
C VAL A 40 6.44 9.78 -9.71
N THR A 41 6.78 10.42 -8.59
CA THR A 41 7.56 11.67 -8.59
C THR A 41 9.00 11.51 -9.08
N GLN A 42 9.57 10.30 -8.98
CA GLN A 42 10.87 9.95 -9.54
C GLN A 42 10.81 9.52 -11.02
N GLY A 43 9.64 9.58 -11.67
CA GLY A 43 9.47 9.19 -13.07
C GLY A 43 9.63 7.69 -13.34
N GLN A 44 9.63 6.84 -12.29
CA GLN A 44 9.82 5.39 -12.47
C GLN A 44 8.65 4.70 -13.16
N LEU A 45 7.51 5.39 -13.29
CA LEU A 45 6.30 4.91 -13.96
C LEU A 45 6.06 5.57 -15.32
N ASP A 46 6.98 6.41 -15.81
CA ASP A 46 6.76 7.23 -17.03
C ASP A 46 6.54 6.37 -18.28
N ASP A 47 7.23 5.24 -18.38
CA ASP A 47 7.07 4.27 -19.48
C ASP A 47 6.03 3.17 -19.18
N SER A 48 5.30 3.28 -18.06
CA SER A 48 4.25 2.33 -17.71
C SER A 48 2.98 2.61 -18.50
N ALA A 49 2.31 1.55 -18.96
CA ALA A 49 0.97 1.63 -19.53
C ALA A 49 -0.13 1.81 -18.46
N MET A 50 0.23 1.93 -17.17
CA MET A 50 -0.71 1.99 -16.07
C MET A 50 -1.28 3.39 -15.89
N THR A 51 -2.61 3.49 -15.82
CA THR A 51 -3.28 4.77 -15.56
C THR A 51 -3.30 5.10 -14.07
N PHE A 52 -3.47 6.37 -13.72
CA PHE A 52 -3.64 6.78 -12.31
C PHE A 52 -4.83 6.10 -11.62
N LYS A 53 -5.92 5.85 -12.35
CA LYS A 53 -7.09 5.12 -11.81
C LYS A 53 -6.75 3.68 -11.45
N GLU A 54 -5.97 3.01 -12.28
CA GLU A 54 -5.48 1.65 -12.02
C GLU A 54 -4.46 1.64 -10.87
N LEU A 55 -3.59 2.64 -10.80
CA LEU A 55 -2.64 2.82 -9.70
C LEU A 55 -3.36 3.00 -8.36
N GLU A 56 -4.44 3.79 -8.33
CA GLU A 56 -5.28 3.96 -7.14
C GLU A 56 -5.98 2.65 -6.74
N ALA A 57 -6.49 1.89 -7.72
CA ALA A 57 -7.07 0.57 -7.47
C ALA A 57 -6.02 -0.39 -6.89
N CYS A 58 -4.79 -0.39 -7.42
CA CYS A 58 -3.69 -1.19 -6.88
C CYS A 58 -3.34 -0.78 -5.45
N SER A 59 -3.24 0.53 -5.15
CA SER A 59 -2.99 1.04 -3.80
C SER A 59 -4.01 0.50 -2.79
N LYS A 60 -5.31 0.53 -3.14
CA LYS A 60 -6.38 -0.02 -2.28
C LYS A 60 -6.21 -1.51 -2.01
N VAL A 61 -5.82 -2.29 -3.03
CA VAL A 61 -5.56 -3.73 -2.88
C VAL A 61 -4.33 -3.98 -2.01
N PHE A 62 -3.23 -3.26 -2.22
CA PHE A 62 -2.03 -3.39 -1.40
C PHE A 62 -2.30 -3.06 0.07
N LYS A 63 -3.01 -1.96 0.37
CA LYS A 63 -3.40 -1.61 1.74
C LYS A 63 -4.20 -2.72 2.41
N LYS A 64 -5.17 -3.32 1.68
CA LYS A 64 -5.97 -4.44 2.19
C LYS A 64 -5.11 -5.67 2.52
N ILE A 65 -4.18 -6.02 1.63
CA ILE A 65 -3.29 -7.17 1.81
C ILE A 65 -2.33 -6.92 2.98
N MET A 66 -1.67 -5.76 3.01
CA MET A 66 -0.69 -5.44 4.05
C MET A 66 -1.31 -5.39 5.44
N ARG A 67 -2.55 -4.89 5.56
CA ARG A 67 -3.30 -4.98 6.83
C ARG A 67 -3.48 -6.43 7.32
N SER A 68 -3.74 -7.35 6.39
CA SER A 68 -3.88 -8.77 6.72
C SER A 68 -2.56 -9.42 7.13
N VAL A 69 -1.48 -9.11 6.41
CA VAL A 69 -0.13 -9.66 6.63
C VAL A 69 0.43 -9.22 7.98
N HIS A 70 0.28 -7.95 8.32
CA HIS A 70 0.77 -7.39 9.57
C HIS A 70 -0.14 -7.64 10.78
N HIS A 71 -1.16 -8.50 10.64
CA HIS A 71 -2.10 -8.87 11.70
C HIS A 71 -2.70 -7.69 12.46
N ILE A 72 -2.86 -6.56 11.77
CA ILE A 72 -3.56 -5.39 12.28
C ILE A 72 -5.05 -5.79 12.28
N ARG A 73 -5.44 -6.49 13.34
CA ARG A 73 -6.84 -6.83 13.58
C ARG A 73 -7.55 -5.53 13.87
N ILE A 74 -8.61 -5.29 13.11
CA ILE A 74 -9.61 -4.30 13.44
C ILE A 74 -10.13 -4.69 14.84
N GLU A 75 -9.78 -3.93 15.87
CA GLU A 75 -10.67 -3.87 17.03
C GLU A 75 -11.97 -3.28 16.49
N TYR A 76 -13.00 -4.13 16.38
CA TYR A 76 -14.33 -3.62 16.15
C TYR A 76 -14.59 -2.59 17.25
N PRO A 77 -15.07 -1.37 16.93
CA PRO A 77 -15.46 -0.43 17.95
C PRO A 77 -16.45 -1.18 18.86
N GLU A 78 -16.09 -1.35 20.13
CA GLU A 78 -17.06 -1.87 21.09
C GLU A 78 -18.27 -0.96 20.97
N GLU A 79 -19.42 -1.55 20.62
CA GLU A 79 -20.68 -0.83 20.61
C GLU A 79 -20.76 -0.08 21.95
N GLU A 80 -20.76 1.26 21.89
CA GLU A 80 -21.04 2.10 23.06
C GLU A 80 -22.36 1.60 23.62
N LYS A 81 -22.29 0.81 24.69
CA LYS A 81 -23.45 0.37 25.45
C LYS A 81 -24.09 1.65 25.99
N LYS A 82 -25.33 1.85 25.51
CA LYS A 82 -26.33 2.83 25.94
C LYS A 82 -26.20 3.32 27.38
#